data_AF-A0A975J0M0-F1
#
_entry.id   AF-A0A975J0M0-F1
#
_cell.length_a   1.000
_cell.length_b   1.000
_cell.length_c   1.000
_cell.angle_alpha   90.00
_cell.angle_beta   90.00
_cell.angle_gamma   90.00
#
_symmetry.space_group_name_H-M   'P 1'
#
loop_
_entity.id
_entity.type
_entity.pdbx_description
1 polymer ?
#
loop_
_entity_poly.entity_id
_entity_poly.type
_entity_poly.pdbx_seq_one_letter_code
_entity_poly.pdbx_strand_id
1 'polypeptide(L)'
;MQLTRLDRWLRETFVLQTQIYTMRAVEPVPSGIRHEELPEQPGRRFKHRYTTAQSKIADKFIALLKHNGQMFTTRIVERQAWYVPYLAPKNNGSVTWFVVTSTCIVLGAIGLLGVAVRLWQDPTIQMHLRESLQILKG
;
A
#
# COMPACT_ATOMS: atom_id res chain seq x y z
N MET A 1 13.70 -12.65 -0.20
CA MET A 1 13.21 -12.05 1.05
C MET A 1 11.75 -12.39 1.21
N GLN A 2 11.38 -13.13 2.27
CA GLN A 2 10.01 -13.59 2.50
C GLN A 2 9.16 -12.41 2.98
N LEU A 3 8.08 -12.07 2.26
CA LEU A 3 7.12 -11.08 2.74
C LEU A 3 6.47 -11.59 4.04
N THR A 4 6.30 -10.69 5.01
CA THR A 4 5.55 -11.01 6.23
C THR A 4 4.10 -11.34 5.86
N ARG A 5 3.43 -12.17 6.67
CA ARG A 5 2.00 -12.51 6.44
C ARG A 5 1.12 -11.26 6.38
N LEU A 6 1.48 -10.23 7.16
CA LEU A 6 0.78 -8.94 7.20
C LEU A 6 0.97 -8.17 5.89
N ASP A 7 2.20 -8.07 5.38
CA ASP A 7 2.49 -7.40 4.11
C ASP A 7 1.78 -8.08 2.93
N ARG A 8 1.72 -9.43 2.94
CA ARG A 8 0.92 -10.19 1.97
C ARG A 8 -0.56 -9.86 2.06
N TRP A 9 -1.12 -9.86 3.28
CA TRP A 9 -2.53 -9.53 3.50
C TRP A 9 -2.87 -8.10 3.08
N LEU A 10 -2.01 -7.13 3.36
CA LEU A 10 -2.17 -5.74 2.92
C LEU A 10 -2.21 -5.63 1.39
N ARG A 11 -1.29 -6.33 0.70
CA ARG A 11 -1.26 -6.32 -0.77
C ARG A 11 -2.51 -6.95 -1.37
N GLU A 12 -2.91 -8.11 -0.86
CA GLU A 12 -4.13 -8.79 -1.33
C GLU A 12 -5.39 -7.96 -1.09
N THR A 13 -5.45 -7.21 0.02
CA THR A 13 -6.65 -6.44 0.40
C THR A 13 -6.73 -5.06 -0.27
N PHE A 14 -5.60 -4.36 -0.41
CA PHE A 14 -5.60 -2.94 -0.81
C PHE A 14 -4.97 -2.66 -2.17
N VAL A 15 -4.06 -3.53 -2.63
CA VAL A 15 -3.27 -3.31 -3.85
C VAL A 15 -3.82 -4.13 -5.01
N LEU A 16 -4.17 -5.39 -4.78
CA LEU A 16 -4.62 -6.28 -5.84
C LEU A 16 -6.09 -6.03 -6.20
N GLN A 17 -6.36 -6.06 -7.50
CA GLN A 17 -7.69 -5.94 -8.05
C GLN A 17 -7.90 -7.01 -9.12
N THR A 18 -9.04 -7.69 -9.09
CA THR A 18 -9.39 -8.70 -10.08
C THR A 18 -10.14 -8.03 -11.23
N GLN A 19 -9.60 -8.19 -12.43
CA GLN A 19 -10.22 -7.80 -13.69
C GLN A 19 -10.70 -9.03 -14.44
N ILE A 20 -11.97 -9.03 -14.81
CA ILE A 20 -12.63 -10.13 -15.53
C ILE A 20 -13.08 -9.58 -16.87
N TYR A 21 -12.58 -10.16 -17.94
CA TYR A 21 -12.85 -9.73 -19.31
C TYR A 21 -13.81 -10.71 -19.96
N THR A 22 -14.80 -10.17 -20.67
CA THR A 22 -15.83 -10.97 -21.34
C THR A 22 -16.13 -10.39 -22.72
N MET A 23 -16.66 -11.23 -23.61
CA MET A 23 -17.06 -10.82 -24.96
C MET A 23 -18.47 -10.22 -25.00
N ARG A 24 -19.35 -10.65 -24.09
CA ARG A 24 -20.74 -10.22 -24.00
C ARG A 24 -21.01 -9.62 -22.62
N ALA A 25 -21.89 -8.63 -22.58
CA ALA A 25 -22.39 -8.10 -21.32
C ALA A 25 -23.15 -9.19 -20.56
N VAL A 26 -23.09 -9.13 -19.23
CA VAL A 26 -23.77 -10.07 -18.33
C VAL A 26 -24.72 -9.28 -17.45
N GLU A 27 -25.98 -9.66 -17.50
CA GLU A 27 -27.01 -9.15 -16.61
C GLU A 27 -27.56 -10.34 -15.80
N PRO A 28 -27.62 -10.26 -14.46
CA PRO A 28 -27.30 -9.12 -13.60
C PRO A 28 -25.81 -9.03 -13.20
N VAL A 29 -25.30 -7.79 -13.09
CA VAL A 29 -23.98 -7.52 -12.49
C VAL A 29 -24.13 -7.44 -10.97
N PRO A 30 -23.43 -8.29 -10.18
CA PRO A 30 -23.55 -8.25 -8.73
C PRO A 30 -22.97 -6.94 -8.16
N SER A 31 -23.59 -6.45 -7.08
CA SER A 31 -23.17 -5.22 -6.40
C SER A 31 -21.69 -5.27 -6.00
N GLY A 32 -20.95 -4.19 -6.26
CA GLY A 32 -19.52 -4.09 -5.95
C GLY A 32 -18.59 -4.45 -7.11
N ILE A 33 -19.13 -4.85 -8.26
CA ILE A 33 -18.39 -4.95 -9.52
C ILE A 33 -18.59 -3.66 -10.33
N ARG A 34 -17.47 -3.06 -10.76
CA ARG A 34 -17.51 -1.97 -11.75
C ARG A 34 -17.47 -2.56 -13.14
N HIS A 35 -18.46 -2.24 -13.96
CA HIS A 35 -18.51 -2.59 -15.37
C HIS A 35 -18.00 -1.41 -16.21
N GLU A 36 -17.11 -1.70 -17.14
CA GLU A 36 -16.57 -0.75 -18.09
C GLU A 36 -16.55 -1.40 -19.47
N GLU A 37 -17.12 -0.72 -20.45
CA GLU A 37 -16.99 -1.12 -21.85
C GLU A 37 -15.63 -0.68 -22.39
N LEU A 38 -14.97 -1.60 -23.08
CA LEU A 38 -13.66 -1.35 -23.64
C LEU A 38 -13.82 -0.75 -25.04
N PRO A 39 -13.02 0.27 -25.39
CA PRO A 39 -13.05 0.85 -26.73
C PRO A 39 -12.67 -0.22 -27.76
N GLU A 40 -13.39 -0.20 -28.89
CA GLU A 40 -13.18 -1.16 -29.98
C GLU A 40 -11.84 -0.85 -30.68
N GLN A 41 -10.88 -1.76 -30.52
CA GLN A 41 -9.53 -1.64 -31.07
C GLN A 41 -9.19 -2.89 -31.88
N PRO A 42 -8.51 -2.75 -33.03
CA PRO A 42 -8.14 -3.89 -33.87
C PRO A 42 -7.28 -4.89 -33.08
N GLY A 43 -7.70 -6.15 -33.06
CA GLY A 43 -7.03 -7.24 -32.32
C GLY A 43 -7.53 -7.48 -30.89
N ARG A 44 -8.39 -6.61 -30.33
CA ARG A 44 -8.94 -6.79 -28.98
C ARG A 44 -10.19 -7.69 -29.01
N ARG A 45 -10.08 -8.90 -28.46
CA ARG A 45 -11.18 -9.90 -28.46
C ARG A 45 -12.28 -9.64 -27.42
N PHE A 46 -11.99 -8.90 -26.36
CA PHE A 46 -12.93 -8.68 -25.24
C PHE A 46 -13.53 -7.28 -25.29
N LYS A 47 -14.85 -7.18 -25.15
CA LYS A 47 -15.62 -5.92 -25.21
C LYS A 47 -15.94 -5.34 -23.84
N HIS A 48 -16.01 -6.18 -22.80
CA HIS A 48 -16.37 -5.72 -21.46
C HIS A 48 -15.32 -6.09 -20.43
N ARG A 49 -15.05 -5.16 -19.52
CA ARG A 49 -14.19 -5.33 -18.35
C ARG A 49 -15.03 -5.15 -17.09
N TYR A 50 -15.00 -6.17 -16.24
CA TYR A 50 -15.55 -6.15 -14.91
C TYR A 50 -14.42 -6.09 -13.90
N THR A 51 -14.52 -5.20 -12.93
CA THR A 51 -13.44 -4.98 -11.98
C THR A 51 -13.94 -4.99 -10.54
N THR A 52 -13.26 -5.76 -9.67
CA THR A 52 -13.58 -5.85 -8.25
C THR A 52 -12.32 -5.95 -7.40
N ALA A 53 -12.36 -5.34 -6.21
CA ALA A 53 -11.30 -5.48 -5.20
C ALA A 53 -11.55 -6.67 -4.26
N GLN A 54 -12.79 -7.19 -4.23
CA GLN A 54 -13.16 -8.26 -3.31
C GLN A 54 -13.07 -9.61 -4.02
N SER A 55 -12.15 -10.47 -3.57
CA SER A 55 -11.96 -11.82 -4.12
C SER A 55 -13.24 -12.66 -4.08
N LYS A 56 -13.96 -12.64 -2.94
CA LYS A 56 -15.23 -13.36 -2.79
C LYS A 56 -16.30 -12.96 -3.81
N ILE A 57 -16.34 -11.69 -4.20
CA ILE A 57 -17.29 -11.21 -5.22
C ILE A 57 -16.82 -11.67 -6.61
N ALA A 58 -15.51 -11.62 -6.87
CA ALA A 58 -14.94 -12.14 -8.11
C ALA A 58 -15.29 -13.62 -8.30
N ASP A 59 -15.14 -14.43 -7.26
CA ASP A 59 -15.43 -15.87 -7.31
C ASP A 59 -16.91 -16.14 -7.59
N LYS A 60 -17.82 -15.39 -6.94
CA LYS A 60 -19.27 -15.48 -7.21
C LYS A 60 -19.59 -15.11 -8.66
N PHE A 61 -18.96 -14.07 -9.20
CA PHE A 61 -19.19 -13.66 -10.58
C PHE A 61 -18.60 -14.66 -11.58
N ILE A 62 -17.43 -15.23 -11.30
CA ILE A 62 -16.84 -16.30 -12.10
C ILE A 62 -17.74 -17.54 -12.10
N ALA A 63 -18.34 -17.90 -10.97
CA ALA A 63 -19.30 -19.00 -10.89
C ALA A 63 -20.54 -18.73 -11.76
N LEU A 64 -21.06 -17.50 -11.76
CA LEU A 64 -22.17 -17.08 -12.61
C LEU A 64 -21.81 -17.13 -14.10
N LEU A 65 -20.61 -16.67 -14.47
CA LEU A 65 -20.11 -16.75 -15.85
C LEU A 65 -19.97 -18.18 -16.35
N LYS A 66 -19.46 -19.09 -15.49
CA LYS A 66 -19.36 -20.52 -15.78
C LYS A 66 -20.74 -21.15 -15.96
N HIS A 67 -21.70 -20.84 -15.10
CA HIS A 67 -23.08 -21.31 -15.20
C HIS A 67 -23.72 -20.89 -16.54
N ASN A 68 -23.44 -19.67 -16.99
CA ASN A 68 -23.97 -19.14 -18.25
C ASN A 68 -23.19 -19.61 -19.49
N GLY A 69 -22.20 -20.49 -19.34
CA GLY A 69 -21.39 -21.00 -20.45
C GLY A 69 -20.58 -19.91 -21.18
N GLN A 70 -20.29 -18.79 -20.50
CA GLN A 70 -19.62 -17.66 -21.13
C GLN A 70 -18.09 -17.79 -21.02
N MET A 71 -17.40 -17.43 -22.10
CA MET A 71 -15.95 -17.34 -22.10
C MET A 71 -15.49 -16.07 -21.40
N PHE A 72 -14.59 -16.22 -20.43
CA PHE A 72 -14.00 -15.11 -19.68
C PHE A 72 -12.49 -15.30 -19.52
N THR A 73 -11.77 -14.20 -19.31
CA THR A 73 -10.38 -14.25 -18.85
C THR A 73 -10.20 -13.38 -17.61
N THR A 74 -9.48 -13.88 -16.63
CA THR A 74 -9.22 -13.20 -15.36
C THR A 74 -7.78 -12.72 -15.32
N ARG A 75 -7.58 -11.47 -14.92
CA ARG A 75 -6.25 -10.92 -14.65
C ARG A 75 -6.25 -10.28 -13.26
N ILE A 76 -5.19 -10.54 -12.51
CA ILE A 76 -4.92 -9.86 -11.25
C ILE A 76 -4.00 -8.69 -11.59
N VAL A 77 -4.46 -7.47 -11.33
CA VAL A 77 -3.73 -6.24 -11.66
C VAL A 77 -3.63 -5.37 -10.40
N GLU A 78 -2.55 -4.63 -10.28
CA GLU A 78 -2.41 -3.63 -9.23
C GLU A 78 -3.38 -2.47 -9.47
N ARG A 79 -4.05 -2.03 -8.40
CA ARG A 79 -4.98 -0.91 -8.42
C ARG A 79 -4.23 0.37 -8.79
N GLN A 80 -4.84 1.20 -9.63
CA GLN A 80 -4.36 2.55 -9.89
C GLN A 80 -4.91 3.49 -8.81
N ALA A 81 -4.25 3.55 -7.66
CA ALA A 81 -4.59 4.50 -6.60
C ALA A 81 -3.32 5.16 -6.05
N TRP A 82 -3.47 6.39 -5.55
CA TRP A 82 -2.37 7.22 -5.05
C TRP A 82 -1.57 6.55 -3.92
N TYR A 83 -2.22 5.68 -3.13
CA TYR A 83 -1.61 4.98 -2.00
C TYR A 83 -0.87 3.69 -2.39
N VAL A 84 -1.10 3.15 -3.59
CA VAL A 84 -0.49 1.88 -4.02
C VAL A 84 1.04 1.94 -4.10
N PRO A 85 1.66 3.01 -4.62
CA PRO A 85 3.11 3.15 -4.59
C PRO A 85 3.71 3.14 -3.18
N TYR A 86 2.95 3.59 -2.17
CA TYR A 86 3.39 3.60 -0.77
C TYR A 86 3.23 2.24 -0.09
N LEU A 87 2.16 1.50 -0.43
CA LEU A 87 1.92 0.16 0.12
C LEU A 87 2.71 -0.95 -0.57
N ALA A 88 3.05 -0.79 -1.84
CA ALA A 88 3.82 -1.76 -2.60
C ALA A 88 4.87 -1.04 -3.48
N PRO A 89 5.88 -0.41 -2.87
CA PRO A 89 6.96 0.19 -3.65
C PRO A 89 7.70 -0.90 -4.42
N LYS A 90 7.85 -0.74 -5.74
CA LYS A 90 8.49 -1.75 -6.62
C LYS A 90 9.94 -2.08 -6.23
N ASN A 91 10.62 -1.17 -5.54
CA ASN A 91 12.05 -1.27 -5.24
C ASN A 91 12.42 -1.19 -3.74
N ASN A 92 11.44 -0.99 -2.83
CA ASN A 92 11.72 -0.85 -1.40
C ASN A 92 11.07 -1.97 -0.58
N GLY A 93 11.72 -2.31 0.55
CA GLY A 93 11.39 -3.43 1.42
C GLY A 93 10.01 -3.36 2.09
N SER A 94 9.72 -4.40 2.88
CA SER A 94 8.41 -4.63 3.52
C SER A 94 7.87 -3.39 4.25
N VAL A 95 6.59 -3.04 4.01
CA VAL A 95 5.92 -1.88 4.65
C VAL A 95 5.98 -1.95 6.16
N THR A 96 5.85 -3.16 6.73
CA THR A 96 5.97 -3.35 8.18
C THR A 96 7.31 -2.89 8.70
N TRP A 97 8.38 -3.08 7.93
CA TRP A 97 9.72 -2.69 8.37
C TRP A 97 9.96 -1.19 8.24
N PHE A 98 9.38 -0.56 7.22
CA PHE A 98 9.37 0.91 7.12
C PHE A 98 8.64 1.55 8.33
N VAL A 99 7.47 1.03 8.71
CA VAL A 99 6.70 1.56 9.86
C VAL A 99 7.45 1.34 11.17
N VAL A 100 8.01 0.15 11.39
CA VAL A 100 8.78 -0.13 12.62
C VAL A 100 10.03 0.77 12.70
N THR A 101 10.79 0.89 11.61
CA THR A 101 12.00 1.73 11.59
C THR A 101 11.65 3.20 11.84
N SER A 102 10.60 3.71 11.19
CA SER A 102 10.13 5.08 11.40
C SER A 102 9.69 5.33 12.84
N THR A 103 8.97 4.38 13.44
CA THR A 103 8.52 4.49 14.84
C THR A 103 9.70 4.48 15.80
N CYS A 104 10.69 3.61 15.60
CA CYS A 104 11.91 3.57 16.40
C CYS A 104 12.71 4.87 16.30
N ILE A 105 12.81 5.45 15.10
CA ILE A 105 13.49 6.74 14.89
C ILE A 105 12.77 7.86 15.64
N VAL A 106 11.44 7.92 15.55
CA VAL A 106 10.65 8.96 16.24
C VAL A 106 10.77 8.83 17.75
N LEU A 107 10.65 7.62 18.30
CA LEU A 107 10.81 7.40 19.74
C LEU A 107 12.24 7.71 20.21
N GLY A 108 13.25 7.34 19.42
CA GLY A 108 14.65 7.68 19.67
C GLY A 108 14.88 9.20 19.67
N ALA A 109 14.32 9.92 18.70
CA ALA A 109 14.43 11.38 18.61
C ALA A 109 13.76 12.07 19.81
N ILE A 110 12.57 11.61 20.22
CA ILE A 110 11.88 12.13 21.41
C ILE A 110 12.71 11.87 22.67
N GLY A 111 13.29 10.67 22.81
CA GLY A 111 14.17 10.33 23.92
C GLY A 111 15.41 11.22 23.98
N LEU A 112 16.08 11.41 22.84
CA LEU A 112 17.25 12.28 22.72
C LEU A 112 16.92 13.75 23.04
N LEU A 113 15.79 14.26 22.55
CA LEU A 113 15.32 15.60 22.88
C LEU A 113 15.02 15.73 24.38
N GLY A 114 14.39 14.73 25.00
CA GLY A 114 14.13 14.71 26.43
C GLY A 114 15.42 14.75 27.28
N VAL A 115 16.44 13.98 26.88
CA VAL A 115 17.77 14.00 27.51
C VAL A 115 18.46 15.34 27.28
N ALA A 116 18.42 15.89 26.07
CA ALA A 116 19.00 17.18 25.74
C ALA A 116 18.38 18.32 26.57
N VAL A 117 17.05 18.33 26.73
CA VAL A 117 16.36 19.31 27.57
C VAL A 117 16.77 19.18 29.03
N ARG A 118 16.91 17.94 29.56
CA ARG A 118 17.42 17.73 30.92
C ARG A 118 18.84 18.24 31.09
N LEU A 119 19.74 17.89 30.18
CA LEU A 119 21.14 18.35 30.21
C LEU A 119 21.24 19.88 30.09
N TRP A 120 20.31 20.52 29.39
CA TRP A 120 20.29 21.98 29.30
C TRP A 120 19.82 22.66 30.59
N GLN A 121 18.99 21.99 31.39
CA GLN A 121 18.51 22.50 32.66
C GLN A 121 19.52 22.31 33.80
N ASP A 122 20.54 21.47 33.61
CA ASP A 122 21.57 21.25 34.62
C ASP A 122 22.52 22.46 34.73
N PRO A 123 22.57 23.14 35.90
CA PRO A 123 23.36 24.35 36.08
C PRO A 123 24.88 24.09 36.02
N THR A 124 25.33 22.88 36.37
CA THR A 124 26.73 22.44 36.26
C THR A 124 27.22 22.41 34.82
N ILE A 125 26.40 21.93 33.89
CA ILE A 125 26.76 21.84 32.46
C ILE A 125 26.84 23.24 31.84
N GLN A 126 25.94 24.15 32.22
CA GLN A 126 25.99 25.54 31.78
C GLN A 126 27.24 26.27 32.26
N MET A 127 27.69 26.00 33.50
CA MET A 127 28.92 26.58 34.03
C MET A 127 30.15 26.09 33.26
N HIS A 128 30.28 24.78 33.05
CA HIS A 128 31.40 24.22 32.29
C HIS A 128 31.41 24.67 30.82
N LEU A 129 30.24 24.84 30.18
CA LEU A 129 30.17 25.39 28.83
C LEU A 129 30.61 26.87 28.77
N ARG A 130 30.25 27.68 29.78
CA ARG A 130 30.69 29.08 29.87
C ARG A 130 32.19 29.18 30.14
N GLU A 131 32.74 28.35 31.01
CA GLU A 131 34.19 28.25 31.26
C GLU A 131 34.93 27.84 29.98
N SER A 132 34.45 26.82 29.27
CA SER A 132 35.04 26.37 28.01
C SER A 132 35.01 27.46 26.93
N LEU A 133 33.90 28.22 26.84
CA LEU A 133 33.77 29.35 25.92
C LEU A 133 34.66 30.53 26.29
N GLN A 134 34.93 30.75 27.58
CA GLN A 134 35.87 31.76 28.04
C GLN A 134 37.31 31.37 27.74
N ILE A 135 37.69 30.10 27.96
CA ILE A 135 39.02 29.57 27.62
C ILE A 135 39.27 29.65 26.11
N LEU A 136 38.24 29.42 25.28
CA LEU A 136 38.36 29.45 23.82
C LEU A 136 38.34 30.87 23.22
N LYS A 137 37.84 31.86 23.98
CA LYS A 137 37.90 33.30 23.63
C LYS A 137 39.13 34.01 24.21
N GLY A 138 39.91 33.33 25.06
CA GLY A 138 41.17 33.79 25.63
C GLY A 138 42.33 33.62 24.68
#